data_AF-A0A4U3AX15-F1
#
_entry.id   AF-A0A4U3AX15-F1
#
_cell.length_a   1.000
_cell.length_b   1.000
_cell.length_c   1.000
_cell.angle_alpha   90.00
_cell.angle_beta   90.00
_cell.angle_gamma   90.00
#
_symmetry.space_group_name_H-M   'P 1'
#
loop_
_entity.id
_entity.type
_entity.pdbx_description
1 polymer ?
#
loop_
_entity_poly.entity_id
_entity_poly.type
_entity_poly.pdbx_seq_one_letter_code
_entity_poly.pdbx_strand_id
1 'polypeptide(L)' 'MEHNILQVIALAEKLKYEMRHSWLSNGRQESVAEHTWRMSLMAILVEPYLDQKVNIEKLLKM' A
#
# COMPACT_ATOMS: atom_id res chain seq x y z
N MET A 1 19.48 13.79 10.34
CA MET A 1 18.29 12.92 10.52
C MET A 1 17.25 13.20 9.44
N GLU A 2 16.86 14.46 9.24
CA GLU A 2 15.90 14.89 8.20
C GLU A 2 16.32 14.50 6.77
N HIS A 3 17.61 14.58 6.45
CA HIS A 3 18.12 14.21 5.12
C HIS A 3 17.87 12.74 4.74
N ASN A 4 17.76 11.85 5.74
CA ASN A 4 17.53 10.42 5.51
C ASN A 4 16.05 10.13 5.18
N ILE A 5 15.12 10.84 5.85
CA ILE A 5 13.67 10.69 5.60
C ILE A 5 13.33 11.10 4.16
N LEU A 6 13.81 12.26 3.71
CA LEU A 6 13.54 12.73 2.35
C LEU A 6 14.12 11.80 1.28
N GLN A 7 15.27 11.18 1.53
CA GLN A 7 15.86 10.17 0.64
C GLN A 7 14.99 8.91 0.56
N VAL A 8 14.47 8.43 1.69
CA VAL A 8 13.55 7.29 1.70
C VAL A 8 12.26 7.62 0.95
N ILE A 9 11.69 8.81 1.14
CA ILE A 9 10.48 9.24 0.42
C ILE A 9 10.74 9.36 -1.08
N ALA A 10 11.89 9.92 -1.48
CA ALA A 10 12.29 9.99 -2.88
C ALA A 10 12.52 8.60 -3.48
N LEU A 11 13.07 7.65 -2.72
CA LEU A 11 13.21 6.26 -3.16
C LEU A 11 11.85 5.56 -3.30
N ALA A 12 10.94 5.77 -2.35
CA ALA A 12 9.61 5.15 -2.33
C ALA A 12 8.71 5.60 -3.49
N GLU A 13 8.96 6.77 -4.06
CA GLU A 13 8.28 7.25 -5.26
C GLU A 13 8.42 6.28 -6.45
N LYS A 14 9.50 5.49 -6.49
CA LYS A 14 9.71 4.46 -7.51
C LYS A 14 8.61 3.40 -7.54
N LEU A 15 7.94 3.14 -6.42
CA LEU A 15 6.81 2.19 -6.34
C LEU A 15 5.65 2.57 -7.27
N LYS A 16 5.57 3.83 -7.70
CA LYS A 16 4.56 4.29 -8.67
C LYS A 16 4.84 3.79 -10.09
N TYR A 17 6.10 3.49 -10.41
CA TYR A 17 6.52 3.02 -11.73
C TYR A 17 6.67 1.49 -11.80
N GLU A 18 6.91 0.83 -10.67
CA GLU A 18 7.03 -0.63 -10.63
C GLU A 18 5.67 -1.29 -10.91
N MET A 19 5.58 -2.01 -12.03
CA MET A 19 4.35 -2.66 -12.47
C MET A 19 4.26 -4.09 -11.94
N ARG A 20 3.07 -4.49 -11.49
CA ARG A 20 2.77 -5.85 -10.99
C ARG A 20 2.27 -6.74 -12.13
N HIS A 21 2.20 -8.05 -11.89
CA HIS A 21 1.52 -8.97 -12.81
C HIS A 21 -0.01 -8.75 -12.91
N SER A 22 -0.58 -7.95 -12.00
CA SER A 22 -2.02 -7.74 -11.85
C SER A 22 -2.50 -6.64 -12.78
N TRP A 23 -3.77 -6.71 -13.17
CA TRP A 23 -4.39 -5.80 -14.12
C TRP A 23 -5.63 -5.17 -13.50
N LEU A 24 -5.84 -3.90 -13.81
CA LEU A 24 -7.05 -3.16 -13.46
C LEU A 24 -8.21 -3.58 -14.36
N SER A 25 -9.44 -3.26 -13.94
CA SER A 25 -10.66 -3.60 -14.69
C SER A 25 -10.75 -2.96 -16.07
N ASN A 26 -9.98 -1.90 -16.32
CA ASN A 26 -9.87 -1.23 -17.61
C ASN A 26 -8.71 -1.76 -18.49
N GLY A 27 -8.04 -2.84 -18.08
CA GLY A 27 -6.95 -3.46 -18.84
C GLY A 27 -5.59 -2.77 -18.70
N ARG A 28 -5.45 -1.73 -17.87
CA ARG A 28 -4.13 -1.19 -17.52
C ARG A 28 -3.46 -2.07 -16.46
N GLN A 29 -2.15 -2.28 -16.57
CA GLN A 29 -1.38 -2.98 -15.55
C GLN A 29 -1.35 -2.14 -14.24
N GLU A 30 -1.45 -2.80 -13.08
CA GLU A 30 -1.47 -2.17 -11.76
C GLU A 30 -0.04 -1.90 -11.28
N SER A 31 0.24 -0.71 -10.71
CA SER A 31 1.53 -0.44 -10.07
C SER A 31 1.59 -0.96 -8.63
N VAL A 32 2.80 -1.12 -8.10
CA VAL A 32 3.00 -1.52 -6.70
C VAL A 32 2.38 -0.49 -5.74
N ALA A 33 2.53 0.81 -6.01
CA ALA A 33 1.95 1.87 -5.18
C ALA A 33 0.41 1.80 -5.15
N GLU A 34 -0.24 1.57 -6.30
CA GLU A 34 -1.70 1.43 -6.39
C GLU A 34 -2.20 0.24 -5.59
N HIS A 35 -1.51 -0.88 -5.72
CA HIS A 35 -1.85 -2.11 -5.02
C HIS A 35 -1.73 -1.95 -3.51
N THR A 36 -0.58 -1.43 -3.03
CA THR A 36 -0.31 -1.22 -1.61
C THR A 36 -1.35 -0.30 -0.99
N TRP A 37 -1.69 0.80 -1.67
CA TRP A 37 -2.74 1.71 -1.21
C TRP A 37 -4.11 1.02 -1.09
N ARG A 38 -4.50 0.27 -2.12
CA ARG A 38 -5.78 -0.46 -2.13
C ARG A 38 -5.84 -1.53 -1.03
N MET A 39 -4.75 -2.23 -0.76
CA MET A 39 -4.66 -3.22 0.30
C MET A 39 -4.78 -2.59 1.70
N SER A 40 -4.13 -1.46 1.94
CA SER A 40 -4.32 -0.69 3.18
C SER A 40 -5.77 -0.25 3.36
N LEU A 41 -6.39 0.29 2.32
CA LEU A 41 -7.80 0.69 2.36
C LEU A 41 -8.70 -0.51 2.64
N MET A 42 -8.46 -1.64 1.99
CA MET A 42 -9.19 -2.88 2.25
C MET A 42 -9.05 -3.33 3.71
N ALA A 43 -7.85 -3.30 4.28
CA ALA A 43 -7.63 -3.70 5.67
C ALA A 43 -8.43 -2.83 6.65
N ILE A 44 -8.46 -1.51 6.44
CA ILE A 44 -9.24 -0.57 7.25
C ILE A 44 -10.74 -0.86 7.14
N LEU A 45 -11.23 -1.14 5.92
CA LEU A 45 -12.65 -1.39 5.68
C LEU A 45 -13.12 -2.77 6.14
N VAL A 46 -12.23 -3.77 6.14
CA VAL A 46 -12.55 -5.14 6.55
C VAL A 46 -12.50 -5.30 8.06
N GLU A 47 -11.67 -4.53 8.78
CA GLU A 47 -11.49 -4.71 10.23
C GLU A 47 -12.78 -4.73 11.05
N PRO A 48 -13.78 -3.86 10.82
CA PRO A 48 -15.03 -3.87 11.60
C PRO A 48 -15.84 -5.16 11.47
N TYR A 49 -15.54 -5.99 10.46
CA TYR A 49 -16.22 -7.25 10.17
C TYR A 49 -15.47 -8.48 10.70
N LEU A 50 -14.30 -8.29 11.33
CA LEU A 50 -13.51 -9.40 11.86
C LEU A 50 -14.00 -9.79 13.26
N ASP A 51 -14.24 -11.07 13.48
CA ASP A 51 -14.56 -11.62 14.81
C ASP A 51 -13.39 -11.47 15.80
N GLN A 52 -12.16 -11.41 15.28
CA GLN A 52 -10.94 -11.26 16.04
C GLN A 52 -10.44 -9.82 15.99
N LYS A 53 -10.07 -9.28 17.15
CA LYS A 53 -9.40 -7.97 17.21
C LYS A 53 -8.03 -8.04 16.56
N VAL A 54 -7.81 -7.20 15.55
CA VAL A 54 -6.53 -7.05 14.86
C VAL A 54 -5.93 -5.69 15.19
N ASN A 55 -4.62 -5.64 15.44
CA ASN A 55 -3.92 -4.36 15.57
C ASN A 55 -3.68 -3.74 14.18
N ILE A 56 -4.61 -2.91 13.73
CA ILE A 56 -4.55 -2.26 12.41
C ILE A 56 -3.41 -1.27 12.29
N GLU A 57 -3.04 -0.55 13.35
CA GLU A 57 -1.87 0.34 13.32
C GLU A 57 -0.58 -0.43 13.02
N LYS A 58 -0.45 -1.65 13.56
CA LYS A 58 0.68 -2.52 13.27
C LYS A 58 0.63 -3.02 11.82
N LEU A 59 -0.55 -3.36 11.31
CA LEU A 59 -0.74 -3.80 9.93
C LEU A 59 -0.40 -2.69 8.92
N LEU A 60 -0.86 -1.46 9.18
CA LEU A 60 -0.65 -0.30 8.29
C LEU A 60 0.79 0.23 8.29
N LYS A 61 1.62 -0.19 9.24
CA LYS A 61 3.05 0.17 9.28
C LYS A 61 3.90 -0.49 8.21
N MET A 62 3.34 -1.46 7.45
CA MET A 62 3.96 -2.23 6.36
C MET A 62 5.50 -2.19 6.31
#